data_AF-A0A7W5C815-F1
#
_entry.id   AF-A0A7W5C815-F1
#
_cell.length_a   1.000
_cell.length_b   1.000
_cell.length_c   1.000
_cell.angle_alpha   90.00
_cell.angle_beta   90.00
_cell.angle_gamma   90.00
#
_symmetry.space_group_name_H-M   'P 1'
#
loop_
_entity.id
_entity.type
_entity.pdbx_description
1 polymer ?
#
loop_
_entity_poly.entity_id
_entity_poly.type
_entity_poly.pdbx_seq_one_letter_code
_entity_poly.pdbx_strand_id
1 'polypeptide(L)'
;MFERNRSNAVEMLVRFKDHATGVYYKDFRMLTMGWTDGHSFFPVDFAFLSSNNTSINGIAAGIDKRSSGYKRRKEALQSAAENIAAMLDRAIVASLSASFVLMDSWFTYAPSIQEICNRGLHVIDVVKNDKSDIWWTAAYLSESALCKLRLD
;
A
#
# COMPACT_ATOMS: atom_id res chain seq x y z
N MET A 1 8.58 -5.40 -5.27
CA MET A 1 8.26 -6.29 -6.40
C MET A 1 8.69 -7.71 -6.01
N PHE A 2 7.99 -8.77 -6.42
CA PHE A 2 8.21 -10.16 -5.97
C PHE A 2 8.47 -11.15 -7.14
N GLU A 3 9.51 -10.89 -7.94
CA GLU A 3 9.61 -11.37 -9.33
C GLU A 3 9.40 -12.87 -9.57
N ARG A 4 8.59 -13.18 -10.60
CA ARG A 4 8.28 -14.55 -11.04
C ARG A 4 8.43 -14.73 -12.56
N ASN A 5 9.43 -14.09 -13.16
CA ASN A 5 9.62 -14.03 -14.63
C ASN A 5 9.68 -15.38 -15.36
N ARG A 6 10.19 -16.43 -14.70
CA ARG A 6 10.27 -17.79 -15.28
C ARG A 6 8.98 -18.61 -15.12
N SER A 7 7.99 -18.08 -14.43
CA SER A 7 6.73 -18.79 -14.14
C SER A 7 5.61 -18.36 -15.08
N ASN A 8 4.81 -19.33 -15.51
CA ASN A 8 3.58 -19.10 -16.29
C ASN A 8 2.33 -19.69 -15.63
N ALA A 9 2.47 -20.58 -14.63
CA ALA A 9 1.36 -21.29 -14.00
C ALA A 9 0.97 -20.72 -12.63
N VAL A 10 1.61 -19.64 -12.18
CA VAL A 10 1.33 -19.03 -10.88
C VAL A 10 -0.01 -18.29 -10.96
N GLU A 11 -0.92 -18.59 -10.04
CA GLU A 11 -2.24 -17.93 -9.93
C GLU A 11 -2.09 -16.42 -9.77
N MET A 12 -2.99 -15.62 -10.36
CA MET A 12 -3.03 -14.16 -10.24
C MET A 12 -1.74 -13.44 -10.68
N LEU A 13 -0.89 -14.09 -11.47
CA LEU A 13 0.34 -13.50 -12.00
C LEU A 13 -0.02 -12.39 -13.00
N VAL A 14 0.63 -11.22 -12.91
CA VAL A 14 0.36 -10.07 -13.77
C VAL A 14 1.63 -9.61 -14.46
N ARG A 15 1.51 -8.96 -15.62
CA ARG A 15 2.63 -8.20 -16.21
C ARG A 15 2.59 -6.76 -15.75
N PHE A 16 3.65 -6.33 -15.06
CA PHE A 16 3.85 -4.95 -14.66
C PHE A 16 5.06 -4.36 -15.37
N LYS A 17 4.95 -3.09 -15.78
CA LYS A 17 6.11 -2.32 -16.21
C LYS A 17 6.81 -1.78 -14.97
N ASP A 18 8.08 -2.10 -14.83
CA ASP A 18 8.94 -1.41 -13.89
C ASP A 18 9.34 -0.06 -14.50
N HIS A 19 9.02 1.02 -13.79
CA HIS A 19 9.31 2.37 -14.24
C HIS A 19 10.78 2.76 -14.01
N ALA A 20 11.51 2.06 -13.13
CA ALA A 20 12.92 2.32 -12.90
C ALA A 20 13.79 1.75 -14.03
N THR A 21 13.57 0.48 -14.42
CA THR A 21 14.33 -0.16 -15.50
C THR A 21 13.69 -0.04 -16.87
N GLY A 22 12.40 0.33 -16.94
CA GLY A 22 11.63 0.40 -18.18
C GLY A 22 11.19 -0.97 -18.74
N VAL A 23 11.50 -2.05 -18.03
CA VAL A 23 11.26 -3.44 -18.47
C VAL A 23 9.92 -3.96 -17.92
N TYR A 24 9.30 -4.90 -18.63
CA TYR A 24 8.12 -5.62 -18.14
C TYR A 24 8.51 -6.90 -17.40
N TYR A 25 7.97 -7.07 -16.21
CA TYR A 25 8.16 -8.27 -15.39
C TYR A 25 6.83 -8.97 -15.13
N LYS A 26 6.88 -10.29 -14.98
CA LYS A 26 5.75 -11.10 -14.51
C LYS A 26 5.82 -11.21 -13.00
N ASP A 27 4.85 -10.63 -12.31
CA ASP A 27 4.92 -10.44 -10.88
C ASP A 27 3.59 -10.06 -10.21
N PHE A 28 3.64 -9.93 -8.88
CA PHE A 28 2.80 -9.20 -7.96
C PHE A 28 3.51 -7.93 -7.50
N ARG A 29 2.75 -6.85 -7.34
CA ARG A 29 3.22 -5.74 -6.51
C ARG A 29 3.06 -6.15 -5.05
N MET A 30 3.99 -5.78 -4.19
CA MET A 30 3.95 -6.09 -2.77
C MET A 30 3.85 -4.77 -2.01
N LEU A 31 2.77 -4.62 -1.26
CA LEU A 31 2.58 -3.55 -0.30
C LEU A 31 3.02 -4.07 1.06
N THR A 32 3.93 -3.36 1.72
CA THR A 32 4.44 -3.74 3.03
C THR A 32 4.21 -2.59 4.00
N MET A 33 3.71 -2.90 5.19
CA MET A 33 3.61 -1.98 6.30
C MET A 33 4.57 -2.44 7.39
N GLY A 34 5.33 -1.50 7.92
CA GLY A 34 6.21 -1.72 9.05
C GLY A 34 6.00 -0.67 10.12
N TRP A 35 6.38 -1.02 11.34
CA TRP A 35 6.39 -0.14 12.48
C TRP A 35 7.83 0.13 12.91
N THR A 36 8.12 1.35 13.33
CA THR A 36 9.45 1.75 13.79
C THR A 36 9.35 2.73 14.94
N ASP A 37 10.30 2.63 15.87
CA ASP A 37 10.53 3.58 16.96
C ASP A 37 11.64 4.60 16.61
N GLY A 38 12.14 4.57 15.37
CA GLY A 38 13.28 5.38 14.90
C GLY A 38 14.64 4.71 15.07
N HIS A 39 14.74 3.59 15.80
CA HIS A 39 15.96 2.81 15.94
C HIS A 39 15.84 1.42 15.30
N SER A 40 14.71 0.76 15.52
CA SER A 40 14.37 -0.57 15.02
C SER A 40 13.22 -0.49 14.02
N PHE A 41 13.19 -1.44 13.08
CA PHE A 41 12.09 -1.56 12.12
C PHE A 41 11.54 -2.99 12.12
N PHE A 42 10.23 -3.11 12.30
CA PHE A 42 9.52 -4.38 12.35
C PHE A 42 8.50 -4.48 11.22
N PRO A 43 8.56 -5.50 10.35
CA PRO A 43 7.49 -5.75 9.38
C PRO A 43 6.23 -6.19 10.11
N VAL A 44 5.13 -5.45 9.93
CA VAL A 44 3.86 -5.70 10.64
C VAL A 44 2.88 -6.45 9.76
N ASP A 45 2.74 -6.03 8.50
CA ASP A 45 1.80 -6.65 7.57
C ASP A 45 2.24 -6.47 6.12
N PHE A 46 1.66 -7.28 5.24
CA PHE A 46 1.87 -7.17 3.81
C PHE A 46 0.63 -7.63 3.03
N ALA A 47 0.45 -7.04 1.85
CA ALA A 47 -0.52 -7.45 0.86
C ALA A 47 0.15 -7.61 -0.50
N PHE A 48 -0.15 -8.71 -1.19
CA PHE A 48 0.14 -8.80 -2.62
C PHE A 48 -0.92 -8.00 -3.37
N LEU A 49 -0.53 -7.33 -4.45
CA LEU A 49 -1.41 -6.57 -5.31
C LEU A 49 -1.29 -7.15 -6.71
N SER A 50 -2.38 -7.75 -7.15
CA SER A 50 -2.61 -8.22 -8.51
C SER A 50 -3.66 -7.34 -9.18
N SER A 51 -3.86 -7.54 -10.47
CA SER A 51 -4.76 -6.74 -11.30
C SER A 51 -5.71 -7.67 -12.02
N ASN A 52 -7.02 -7.45 -11.87
CA ASN A 52 -8.04 -8.21 -12.59
C ASN A 52 -7.93 -8.04 -14.11
N ASN A 53 -7.59 -6.84 -14.57
CA ASN A 53 -7.61 -6.49 -16.00
C ASN A 53 -6.40 -7.02 -16.77
N THR A 54 -5.29 -7.26 -16.08
CA THR A 54 -4.00 -7.63 -16.69
C THR A 54 -3.43 -8.94 -16.15
N SER A 55 -4.27 -9.72 -15.44
CA SER A 55 -3.89 -11.04 -14.95
C SER A 55 -3.65 -12.02 -16.10
N ILE A 56 -2.52 -12.71 -16.04
CA ILE A 56 -2.17 -13.84 -16.90
C ILE A 56 -2.97 -15.07 -16.50
N ASN A 57 -3.11 -15.30 -15.19
CA ASN A 57 -3.88 -16.39 -14.61
C ASN A 57 -4.86 -15.86 -13.57
N GLY A 58 -6.06 -16.44 -13.50
CA GLY A 58 -7.03 -16.14 -12.44
C GLY A 58 -6.75 -16.89 -11.13
N ILE A 59 -7.69 -16.77 -10.20
CA ILE A 59 -7.75 -17.63 -9.01
C ILE A 59 -8.15 -19.05 -9.45
N ALA A 60 -7.47 -20.09 -8.95
CA ALA A 60 -7.83 -21.47 -9.27
C ALA A 60 -9.24 -21.82 -8.73
N ALA A 61 -9.99 -22.58 -9.53
CA ALA A 61 -11.30 -23.08 -9.15
C ALA A 61 -11.17 -24.15 -8.04
N GLY A 62 -12.20 -24.29 -7.21
CA GLY A 62 -12.27 -25.33 -6.18
C GLY A 62 -11.56 -25.02 -4.85
N ILE A 63 -11.03 -23.82 -4.66
CA ILE A 63 -10.45 -23.39 -3.38
C ILE A 63 -11.57 -23.10 -2.36
N ASP A 64 -11.45 -23.65 -1.14
CA ASP A 64 -12.38 -23.37 -0.04
C ASP A 64 -12.32 -21.88 0.34
N LYS A 65 -13.47 -21.20 0.21
CA LYS A 65 -13.62 -19.76 0.47
C LYS A 65 -13.41 -19.36 1.93
N ARG A 66 -13.51 -20.31 2.86
CA ARG A 66 -13.29 -20.08 4.30
C ARG A 66 -11.81 -20.04 4.66
N SER A 67 -10.95 -20.61 3.80
CA SER A 67 -9.51 -20.68 4.04
C SER A 67 -8.87 -19.29 4.06
N SER A 68 -7.81 -19.14 4.86
CA SER A 68 -6.96 -17.94 4.87
C SER A 68 -6.37 -17.67 3.48
N GLY A 69 -5.99 -18.72 2.75
CA GLY A 69 -5.46 -18.63 1.39
C GLY A 69 -6.45 -18.00 0.40
N TYR A 70 -7.75 -18.29 0.51
CA TYR A 70 -8.76 -17.64 -0.33
C TYR A 70 -8.95 -16.16 0.06
N LYS A 71 -8.97 -15.86 1.36
CA LYS A 71 -9.06 -14.47 1.85
C LYS A 71 -7.90 -13.62 1.34
N ARG A 72 -6.66 -14.14 1.36
CA ARG A 72 -5.47 -13.47 0.83
C ARG A 72 -5.51 -13.26 -0.69
N ARG A 73 -6.14 -14.17 -1.44
CA ARG A 73 -6.37 -13.98 -2.88
C ARG A 73 -7.37 -12.87 -3.14
N LYS A 74 -8.46 -12.81 -2.36
CA LYS A 74 -9.43 -11.72 -2.45
C LYS A 74 -8.77 -10.37 -2.13
N GLU A 75 -7.97 -10.33 -1.06
CA GLU A 75 -7.15 -9.17 -0.67
C GLU A 75 -6.23 -8.73 -1.82
N ALA A 76 -5.62 -9.69 -2.53
CA ALA A 76 -4.75 -9.40 -3.64
C ALA A 76 -5.41 -8.80 -4.88
N LEU A 77 -6.74 -8.87 -4.98
CA LEU A 77 -7.50 -8.25 -6.06
C LEU A 77 -8.08 -6.88 -5.65
N GLN A 78 -7.92 -6.48 -4.38
CA GLN A 78 -8.32 -5.16 -3.90
C GLN A 78 -7.33 -4.09 -4.33
N SER A 79 -7.80 -2.84 -4.37
CA SER A 79 -6.93 -1.70 -4.61
C SER A 79 -5.91 -1.53 -3.48
N ALA A 80 -4.82 -0.82 -3.77
CA ALA A 80 -3.83 -0.50 -2.73
C ALA A 80 -4.46 0.31 -1.58
N ALA A 81 -5.42 1.20 -1.90
CA ALA A 81 -6.18 2.00 -0.94
C ALA A 81 -6.90 1.14 0.11
N GLU A 82 -7.69 0.19 -0.38
CA GLU A 82 -8.48 -0.72 0.45
C GLU A 82 -7.56 -1.58 1.33
N ASN A 83 -6.45 -2.04 0.76
CA ASN A 83 -5.46 -2.81 1.50
C ASN A 83 -4.76 -1.98 2.59
N ILE A 84 -4.39 -0.72 2.32
CA ILE A 84 -3.82 0.19 3.32
C ILE A 84 -4.79 0.38 4.49
N ALA A 85 -6.06 0.69 4.21
CA ALA A 85 -7.07 0.86 5.25
C ALA A 85 -7.24 -0.41 6.09
N ALA A 86 -7.36 -1.57 5.45
CA ALA A 86 -7.50 -2.85 6.15
C ALA A 86 -6.25 -3.24 6.95
N MET A 87 -5.05 -2.90 6.48
CA MET A 87 -3.79 -3.13 7.21
C MET A 87 -3.73 -2.24 8.46
N LEU A 88 -4.11 -0.96 8.34
CA LEU A 88 -4.17 -0.04 9.49
C LEU A 88 -5.18 -0.51 10.54
N ASP A 89 -6.38 -0.94 10.11
CA ASP A 89 -7.39 -1.48 11.03
C ASP A 89 -6.86 -2.68 11.81
N ARG A 90 -6.13 -3.59 11.14
CA ARG A 90 -5.47 -4.73 11.80
C ARG A 90 -4.40 -4.29 12.79
N ALA A 91 -3.58 -3.29 12.44
CA ALA A 91 -2.56 -2.75 13.34
C ALA A 91 -3.17 -2.10 14.60
N ILE A 92 -4.25 -1.33 14.44
CA ILE A 92 -4.97 -0.69 15.54
C ILE A 92 -5.59 -1.75 16.45
N VAL A 93 -6.25 -2.78 15.89
CA VAL A 93 -6.79 -3.91 16.66
C VAL A 93 -5.69 -4.67 17.40
N ALA A 94 -4.50 -4.80 16.80
CA ALA A 94 -3.33 -5.38 17.43
C ALA A 94 -2.68 -4.47 18.49
N SER A 95 -3.28 -3.30 18.79
CA SER A 95 -2.80 -2.33 19.76
C SER A 95 -1.40 -1.77 19.45
N LEU A 96 -1.05 -1.67 18.16
CA LEU A 96 0.16 -0.96 17.74
C LEU A 96 -0.07 0.55 17.87
N SER A 97 0.76 1.20 18.69
CA SER A 97 0.73 2.64 18.88
C SER A 97 1.66 3.31 17.87
N ALA A 98 1.15 4.27 17.11
CA ALA A 98 1.95 5.13 16.24
C ALA A 98 1.40 6.55 16.28
N SER A 99 2.29 7.54 16.33
CA SER A 99 1.88 8.95 16.28
C SER A 99 1.57 9.41 14.86
N PHE A 100 2.22 8.81 13.87
CA PHE A 100 2.04 9.14 12.46
C PHE A 100 2.24 7.92 11.56
N VAL A 101 1.66 8.00 10.36
CA VAL A 101 1.88 7.08 9.24
C VAL A 101 2.72 7.80 8.21
N LEU A 102 3.86 7.20 7.85
CA LEU A 102 4.69 7.66 6.75
C LEU A 102 4.26 6.93 5.46
N MET A 103 3.97 7.67 4.40
CA MET A 103 3.56 7.10 3.11
C MET A 103 4.44 7.57 1.95
N ASP A 104 4.58 6.70 0.95
CA ASP A 104 5.13 7.07 -0.35
C ASP A 104 4.16 8.00 -1.11
N SER A 105 4.71 8.91 -1.91
CA SER A 105 3.99 9.82 -2.81
C SER A 105 2.94 9.14 -3.70
N TRP A 106 3.10 7.85 -4.01
CA TRP A 106 2.14 7.09 -4.82
C TRP A 106 0.79 6.87 -4.09
N PHE A 107 0.76 7.06 -2.78
CA PHE A 107 -0.46 6.93 -1.95
C PHE A 107 -1.00 8.28 -1.47
N THR A 108 -0.36 9.39 -1.87
CA THR A 108 -0.71 10.76 -1.51
C THR A 108 -1.90 11.27 -2.32
N TYR A 109 -3.11 11.00 -1.84
CA TYR A 109 -4.35 11.60 -2.34
C TYR A 109 -5.35 11.86 -1.22
N ALA A 110 -6.13 12.92 -1.36
CA ALA A 110 -6.94 13.48 -0.28
C ALA A 110 -7.87 12.46 0.43
N PRO A 111 -8.63 11.59 -0.28
CA PRO A 111 -9.43 10.54 0.36
C PRO A 111 -8.65 9.60 1.30
N SER A 112 -7.46 9.14 0.91
CA SER A 112 -6.66 8.24 1.75
C SER A 112 -6.12 8.94 2.99
N ILE A 113 -5.66 10.18 2.84
CA ILE A 113 -5.19 10.97 3.97
C ILE A 113 -6.32 11.17 4.97
N GLN A 114 -7.51 11.51 4.48
CA GLN A 114 -8.70 11.69 5.33
C GLN A 114 -9.06 10.39 6.07
N GLU A 115 -9.00 9.24 5.39
CA GLU A 115 -9.31 7.94 5.97
C GLU A 115 -8.33 7.55 7.09
N ILE A 116 -7.05 7.91 6.97
CA ILE A 116 -6.03 7.71 8.01
C ILE A 116 -6.25 8.68 9.18
N CYS A 117 -6.50 9.95 8.89
CA CYS A 117 -6.82 10.95 9.91
C CYS A 117 -8.08 10.56 10.71
N ASN A 118 -9.11 10.02 10.06
CA ASN A 118 -10.32 9.55 10.74
C ASN A 118 -10.05 8.43 11.77
N ARG A 119 -8.92 7.71 11.64
CA ARG A 119 -8.46 6.69 12.59
C ARG A 119 -7.62 7.25 13.75
N GLY A 120 -7.47 8.57 13.84
CA GLY A 120 -6.69 9.23 14.89
C GLY A 120 -5.19 9.29 14.60
N LEU A 121 -4.75 9.00 13.38
CA LEU A 121 -3.33 8.98 12.99
C LEU A 121 -2.97 10.22 12.18
N HIS A 122 -1.78 10.78 12.42
CA HIS A 122 -1.23 11.84 11.56
C HIS A 122 -0.59 11.22 10.31
N VAL A 123 -0.55 11.98 9.21
CA VAL A 123 0.09 11.51 7.96
C VAL A 123 1.28 12.40 7.64
N ILE A 124 2.42 11.77 7.39
CA ILE A 124 3.59 12.40 6.77
C ILE A 124 3.73 11.79 5.38
N ASP A 125 3.76 12.63 4.36
CA ASP A 125 3.97 12.19 2.99
C ASP A 125 4.85 13.13 2.17
N VAL A 126 5.18 12.67 0.96
CA VAL A 126 5.88 13.44 -0.06
C VAL A 126 4.88 13.85 -1.14
N VAL A 127 4.67 15.16 -1.30
CA VAL A 127 3.89 15.70 -2.41
C VAL A 127 4.85 16.13 -3.52
N LYS A 128 4.66 15.57 -4.72
CA LYS A 128 5.27 16.10 -5.94
C LYS A 128 4.38 17.16 -6.56
N ASN A 129 4.92 18.34 -6.82
CA ASN A 129 4.26 19.36 -7.63
C ASN A 129 4.62 19.18 -9.12
N ASP A 130 3.75 19.62 -10.02
CA ASP A 130 3.93 19.51 -11.48
C ASP A 130 5.21 20.20 -12.01
N LYS A 131 5.82 21.06 -11.19
CA LYS A 131 7.09 21.75 -11.48
C LYS A 131 8.35 21.00 -11.03
N SER A 132 8.24 19.73 -10.64
CA SER A 132 9.34 18.90 -10.13
C SER A 132 9.89 19.29 -8.75
N ASP A 133 9.25 20.23 -8.04
CA ASP A 133 9.57 20.52 -6.65
C ASP A 133 9.00 19.43 -5.73
N ILE A 134 9.84 18.89 -4.84
CA ILE A 134 9.48 17.89 -3.83
C ILE A 134 9.23 18.62 -2.51
N TRP A 135 8.03 18.47 -1.94
CA TRP A 135 7.68 19.03 -0.64
C TRP A 135 7.24 17.92 0.29
N TRP A 136 7.62 18.01 1.57
CA TRP A 136 7.01 17.20 2.62
C TRP A 136 5.71 17.84 3.03
N THR A 137 4.64 17.05 3.16
CA THR A 137 3.38 17.51 3.73
C THR A 137 3.10 16.70 4.98
N ALA A 138 2.78 17.41 6.08
CA ALA A 138 2.23 16.79 7.27
C ALA A 138 0.77 17.18 7.34
N ALA A 139 -0.12 16.21 7.16
CA ALA A 139 -1.54 16.42 7.32
C ALA A 139 -1.93 16.11 8.78
N TYR A 140 -2.57 17.09 9.43
CA TYR A 140 -3.05 16.99 10.80
C TYR A 140 -4.57 16.91 10.86
N LEU A 141 -5.08 16.28 11.91
CA LEU A 141 -6.46 16.39 12.37
C LEU A 141 -6.71 17.80 12.90
N SER A 142 -6.84 18.77 12.00
CA SER A 142 -7.62 19.98 12.29
C SER A 142 -8.36 20.36 11.02
N GLU A 143 -9.66 20.56 11.15
CA GLU A 143 -10.60 20.86 10.09
C GLU A 143 -10.00 21.75 8.99
N SER A 144 -10.14 21.33 7.73
CA SER A 144 -10.07 22.18 6.53
C SER A 144 -8.73 22.80 6.09
N ALA A 145 -7.57 22.23 6.43
CA ALA A 145 -6.33 22.62 5.74
C ALA A 145 -5.31 21.47 5.59
N LEU A 146 -4.96 21.15 4.33
CA LEU A 146 -3.67 20.52 4.02
C LEU A 146 -2.58 21.50 4.48
N CYS A 147 -2.04 21.29 5.67
CA CYS A 147 -0.96 22.12 6.20
C CYS A 147 0.33 21.75 5.46
N LYS A 148 0.73 22.57 4.48
CA LYS A 148 2.03 22.46 3.82
C LYS A 148 3.10 22.96 4.77
N LEU A 149 3.82 22.04 5.41
CA LEU A 149 5.02 22.40 6.18
C LEU A 149 6.23 22.35 5.23
N ARG A 150 6.77 23.53 4.91
CA ARG A 150 8.10 23.65 4.30
C ARG A 150 9.10 23.41 5.43
N LEU A 151 9.92 22.37 5.30
CA LEU A 151 11.15 22.24 6.09
C LEU A 151 12.23 22.96 5.31
N ASP A 152 12.65 24.11 5.82
CA ASP A 152 13.74 24.96 5.32
C ASP A 152 15.12 24.29 5.43
#